data_AF-A0A314XX53-F1
#
_entry.id   AF-A0A314XX53-F1
#
_cell.length_a   1.000
_cell.length_b   1.000
_cell.length_c   1.000
_cell.angle_alpha   90.00
_cell.angle_beta   90.00
_cell.angle_gamma   90.00
#
_symmetry.space_group_name_H-M   'P 1'
#
loop_
_entity.id
_entity.type
_entity.pdbx_description
1 polymer ?
#
loop_
_entity_poly.entity_id
_entity_poly.type
_entity_poly.pdbx_seq_one_letter_code
_entity_poly.pdbx_strand_id
1 'polypeptide(L)'
;MVATVRCEEIANQKFNQLVYDEDWLALEEAVQTGPVQGFGKRLSSILGTYLSEYDMEAVYFDEGVRNSKRQLLGSKALDFVYPAYTTMLGHLRSKALEDFKVRLEQSLNKGGEFASSVRTSTQSSMLEFDKGCADAAIQQADWDASRVREKLKRDIDAHASSVRSAKLSELNINYEKQLSSSLTGPVEALLETGGKDTWTSIRKLLNHETEVAVSKFSAAVAGFELDKDTSTKMTQNLRDYARNVVEKKAREEAANIMIHMKDRFSTVFNYDSDSMPRVWTGNEDIRSITKDARSASLKLLSVMAAIRLEEKPDNIEKLLFSSLMDGTVTVSSSQDRRIAASTDPLASSTWEEVSSKDTLITPVQCKSLWRQFKAETEYSVTQAISAQEAHKRSNNWLPPPWAIMAMIVLGFNEFMLLLKNPLYLMVLFVAFLISKALWVQMDIAGQFQHGTLSGILSISSRFLPTVMDLLRKLAEEAQGNPAPEAPRGSICCFPES
;
A
#
# COMPACT_ATOMS: atom_id res chain seq x y z
N MET A 1 -79.81 47.39 26.95
CA MET A 1 -79.51 47.84 25.57
C MET A 1 -78.50 48.99 25.57
N VAL A 2 -78.77 50.15 26.20
CA VAL A 2 -77.82 51.29 26.23
C VAL A 2 -76.48 50.93 26.91
N ALA A 3 -76.50 50.31 28.10
CA ALA A 3 -75.28 49.88 28.80
C ALA A 3 -74.43 48.90 27.96
N THR A 4 -75.07 48.03 27.18
CA THR A 4 -74.40 47.04 26.32
C THR A 4 -73.62 47.71 25.20
N VAL A 5 -74.26 48.65 24.49
CA VAL A 5 -73.61 49.41 23.41
C VAL A 5 -72.48 50.26 23.98
N ARG A 6 -72.71 50.92 25.11
CA ARG A 6 -71.70 51.82 25.68
C ARG A 6 -70.47 51.08 26.22
N CYS A 7 -70.66 49.98 26.95
CA CYS A 7 -69.55 49.13 27.39
C CYS A 7 -68.78 48.52 26.21
N GLU A 8 -69.43 48.27 25.08
CA GLU A 8 -68.78 47.77 23.86
C GLU A 8 -67.99 48.86 23.13
N GLU A 9 -68.52 50.08 23.05
CA GLU A 9 -67.79 51.25 22.53
C GLU A 9 -66.52 51.51 23.34
N ILE A 10 -66.63 51.52 24.67
CA ILE A 10 -65.47 51.70 25.58
C ILE A 10 -64.44 50.59 25.35
N ALA A 11 -64.88 49.32 25.31
CA ALA A 11 -63.98 48.19 25.05
C ALA A 11 -63.24 48.33 23.71
N ASN A 12 -63.96 48.66 22.64
CA ASN A 12 -63.36 48.85 21.32
C ASN A 12 -62.41 50.05 21.28
N GLN A 13 -62.74 51.14 21.99
CA GLN A 13 -61.85 52.30 22.13
C GLN A 13 -60.55 51.92 22.84
N LYS A 14 -60.61 51.20 23.97
CA LYS A 14 -59.42 50.74 24.69
C LYS A 14 -58.57 49.77 23.87
N PHE A 15 -59.22 48.85 23.15
CA PHE A 15 -58.50 47.97 22.23
C PHE A 15 -57.78 48.75 21.12
N ASN A 16 -58.43 49.74 20.50
CA ASN A 16 -57.78 50.55 19.47
C ASN A 16 -56.61 51.35 20.03
N GLN A 17 -56.70 51.85 21.27
CA GLN A 17 -55.58 52.52 21.94
C GLN A 17 -54.40 51.57 22.17
N LEU A 18 -54.66 50.34 22.63
CA LEU A 18 -53.63 49.29 22.76
C LEU A 18 -52.90 49.00 21.44
N VAL A 19 -53.62 48.94 20.32
CA VAL A 19 -53.02 48.65 18.99
C VAL A 19 -52.00 49.71 18.57
N TYR A 20 -52.17 50.96 19.00
CA TYR A 20 -51.28 52.07 18.68
C TYR A 20 -50.45 52.53 19.88
N ASP A 21 -50.36 51.73 20.94
CA ASP A 21 -49.56 52.04 22.12
C ASP A 21 -48.07 52.01 21.77
N GLU A 22 -47.33 53.07 22.14
CA GLU A 22 -45.90 53.18 21.79
C GLU A 22 -45.06 52.12 22.49
N ASP A 23 -45.38 51.79 23.75
CA ASP A 23 -44.66 50.77 24.53
C ASP A 23 -44.92 49.36 23.95
N TRP A 24 -46.14 49.07 23.51
CA TRP A 24 -46.47 47.83 22.79
C TRP A 24 -45.70 47.73 21.48
N LEU A 25 -45.75 48.76 20.63
CA LEU A 25 -45.09 48.74 19.32
C LEU A 25 -43.57 48.56 19.47
N ALA A 26 -42.95 49.23 20.46
CA ALA A 26 -41.54 49.05 20.77
C ALA A 26 -41.22 47.63 21.27
N LEU A 27 -42.11 47.03 22.08
CA LEU A 27 -41.96 45.66 22.55
C LEU A 27 -42.10 44.64 21.41
N GLU A 28 -43.07 44.85 20.52
CA GLU A 28 -43.30 44.02 19.33
C GLU A 28 -42.09 44.06 18.39
N GLU A 29 -41.56 45.25 18.10
CA GLU A 29 -40.36 45.42 17.29
C GLU A 29 -39.13 44.75 17.93
N ALA A 30 -38.94 44.93 19.24
CA ALA A 30 -37.83 44.33 19.96
C ALA A 30 -37.85 42.78 19.86
N VAL A 31 -39.04 42.17 19.97
CA VAL A 31 -39.20 40.72 19.85
C VAL A 31 -38.86 40.20 18.46
N GLN A 32 -39.04 40.98 17.39
CA GLN A 32 -38.64 40.57 16.04
C GLN A 32 -37.11 40.41 15.91
N THR A 33 -36.33 41.12 16.73
CA THR A 33 -34.86 41.07 16.67
C THR A 33 -34.28 39.93 17.51
N GLY A 34 -35.00 39.47 18.54
CA GLY A 34 -34.50 38.42 19.43
C GLY A 34 -35.24 38.35 20.77
N PRO A 35 -34.69 37.57 21.73
CA PRO A 35 -35.32 37.38 23.02
C PRO A 35 -35.20 38.66 23.88
N VAL A 36 -36.35 39.19 24.32
CA VAL A 36 -36.44 40.41 25.14
C VAL A 36 -36.55 40.04 26.62
N GLN A 37 -35.66 40.59 27.45
CA GLN A 37 -35.74 40.41 28.91
C GLN A 37 -36.90 41.20 29.52
N GLY A 38 -37.61 40.58 30.47
CA GLY A 38 -38.76 41.15 31.13
C GLY A 38 -40.01 41.22 30.24
N PHE A 39 -40.04 40.47 29.13
CA PHE A 39 -41.13 40.52 28.15
C PHE A 39 -42.51 40.36 28.83
N GLY A 40 -42.66 39.32 29.65
CA GLY A 40 -43.93 39.02 30.31
C GLY A 40 -44.39 40.12 31.26
N LYS A 41 -43.45 40.73 32.01
CA LYS A 41 -43.76 41.85 32.92
C LYS A 41 -44.18 43.11 32.15
N ARG A 42 -43.47 43.45 31.07
CA ARG A 42 -43.79 44.63 30.25
C ARG A 42 -45.16 44.46 29.57
N LEU A 43 -45.37 43.30 28.95
CA LEU A 43 -46.65 42.98 28.32
C LEU A 43 -47.80 42.96 29.32
N SER A 44 -47.58 42.39 30.51
CA SER A 44 -48.59 42.39 31.58
C SER A 44 -48.92 43.80 32.07
N SER A 45 -47.94 44.70 32.13
CA SER A 45 -48.17 46.09 32.50
C SER A 45 -49.03 46.80 31.46
N ILE A 46 -48.70 46.68 30.17
CA ILE A 46 -49.45 47.29 29.06
C ILE A 46 -50.91 46.80 29.06
N LEU A 47 -51.12 45.48 29.09
CA LEU A 47 -52.46 44.88 29.15
C LEU A 47 -53.21 45.33 30.42
N GLY A 48 -52.51 45.39 31.56
CA GLY A 48 -53.06 45.83 32.83
C GLY A 48 -53.60 47.27 32.79
N THR A 49 -52.85 48.19 32.17
CA THR A 49 -53.26 49.59 31.99
C THR A 49 -54.60 49.67 31.28
N TYR A 50 -54.72 49.09 30.07
CA TYR A 50 -55.95 49.19 29.28
C TYR A 50 -57.16 48.47 29.90
N LEU A 51 -56.94 47.33 30.57
CA LEU A 51 -58.00 46.66 31.31
C LEU A 51 -58.47 47.48 32.52
N SER A 52 -57.55 48.15 33.23
CA SER A 52 -57.90 49.01 34.37
C SER A 52 -58.63 50.28 33.94
N GLU A 53 -58.24 50.89 32.81
CA GLU A 53 -58.93 52.05 32.26
C GLU A 53 -60.35 51.71 31.81
N TYR A 54 -60.54 50.52 31.21
CA TYR A 54 -61.88 50.00 30.94
C TYR A 54 -62.71 49.90 32.23
N ASP A 55 -62.14 49.30 33.28
CA ASP A 55 -62.82 49.11 34.56
C ASP A 55 -63.25 50.44 35.20
N MET A 56 -62.42 51.48 35.07
CA MET A 56 -62.73 52.84 35.53
C MET A 56 -63.87 53.48 34.74
N GLU A 57 -63.82 53.42 33.40
CA GLU A 57 -64.83 54.05 32.54
C GLU A 57 -66.18 53.31 32.55
N ALA A 58 -66.14 51.98 32.73
CA ALA A 58 -67.32 51.15 32.74
C ALA A 58 -67.98 50.97 34.13
N VAL A 59 -67.42 51.60 35.18
CA VAL A 59 -67.79 51.36 36.58
C VAL A 59 -69.27 51.63 36.88
N TYR A 60 -69.89 52.59 36.17
CA TYR A 60 -71.27 53.02 36.40
C TYR A 60 -72.32 52.20 35.64
N PHE A 61 -71.91 51.24 34.81
CA PHE A 61 -72.84 50.38 34.07
C PHE A 61 -73.16 49.08 34.82
N ASP A 62 -74.19 48.39 34.34
CA ASP A 62 -74.61 47.09 34.84
C ASP A 62 -73.42 46.10 34.93
N GLU A 63 -73.32 45.44 36.07
CA GLU A 63 -72.19 44.57 36.41
C GLU A 63 -72.08 43.37 35.47
N GLY A 64 -73.20 42.74 35.11
CA GLY A 64 -73.20 41.61 34.19
C GLY A 64 -72.73 42.02 32.80
N VAL A 65 -73.21 43.16 32.31
CA VAL A 65 -72.83 43.71 31.00
C VAL A 65 -71.36 44.13 30.96
N ARG A 66 -70.87 44.89 31.94
CA ARG A 66 -69.47 45.34 31.95
C ARG A 66 -68.50 44.16 32.09
N ASN A 67 -68.81 43.16 32.92
CA ASN A 67 -67.94 42.00 33.11
C ASN A 67 -67.87 41.15 31.83
N SER A 68 -68.99 40.96 31.14
CA SER A 68 -69.03 40.26 29.85
C SER A 68 -68.20 40.98 28.77
N LYS A 69 -68.34 42.30 28.67
CA LYS A 69 -67.59 43.09 27.68
C LYS A 69 -66.10 43.23 28.03
N ARG A 70 -65.76 43.29 29.32
CA ARG A 70 -64.38 43.21 29.82
C ARG A 70 -63.70 41.90 29.43
N GLN A 71 -64.39 40.77 29.56
CA GLN A 71 -63.86 39.47 29.15
C GLN A 71 -63.59 39.43 27.65
N LEU A 72 -64.51 39.97 26.83
CA LEU A 72 -64.33 40.06 25.38
C LEU A 72 -63.15 40.95 24.98
N LEU A 73 -62.96 42.09 25.67
CA LEU A 73 -61.78 42.94 25.49
C LEU A 73 -60.50 42.17 25.83
N GLY A 74 -60.50 41.47 26.97
CA GLY A 74 -59.37 40.65 27.42
C GLY A 74 -59.00 39.57 26.40
N SER A 75 -59.97 38.80 25.90
CA SER A 75 -59.70 37.76 24.90
C SER A 75 -59.16 38.36 23.60
N LYS A 76 -59.76 39.46 23.12
CA LYS A 76 -59.32 40.14 21.90
C LYS A 76 -57.90 40.70 22.02
N ALA A 77 -57.56 41.28 23.17
CA ALA A 77 -56.22 41.77 23.46
C ALA A 77 -55.20 40.63 23.52
N LEU A 78 -55.53 39.52 24.19
CA LEU A 78 -54.67 38.34 24.25
C LEU A 78 -54.43 37.73 22.86
N ASP A 79 -55.47 37.59 22.03
CA ASP A 79 -55.36 37.10 20.66
C ASP A 79 -54.46 38.00 19.80
N PHE A 80 -54.52 39.32 20.02
CA PHE A 80 -53.69 40.30 19.31
C PHE A 80 -52.21 40.20 19.68
N VAL A 81 -51.89 40.03 20.97
CA VAL A 81 -50.48 40.00 21.44
C VAL A 81 -49.84 38.60 21.35
N TYR A 82 -50.65 37.56 21.17
CA TYR A 82 -50.19 36.16 21.13
C TYR A 82 -49.10 35.88 20.06
N PRO A 83 -49.17 36.44 18.83
CA PRO A 83 -48.10 36.28 17.84
C PRO A 83 -46.72 36.72 18.35
N ALA A 84 -46.64 37.83 19.09
CA ALA A 84 -45.37 38.28 19.69
C ALA A 84 -44.86 37.29 20.73
N TYR A 85 -45.73 36.76 21.60
CA TYR A 85 -45.37 35.71 22.55
C TYR A 85 -44.81 34.46 21.84
N THR A 86 -45.46 33.99 20.77
CA THR A 86 -44.97 32.83 20.01
C THR A 86 -43.62 33.08 19.35
N THR A 87 -43.38 34.31 18.90
CA THR A 87 -42.09 34.74 18.32
C THR A 87 -41.00 34.75 19.39
N MET A 88 -41.29 35.29 20.57
CA MET A 88 -40.41 35.27 21.74
C MET A 88 -40.00 33.83 22.13
N LEU A 89 -40.97 32.91 22.23
CA LEU A 89 -40.68 31.48 22.48
C LEU A 89 -39.82 30.85 21.38
N GLY A 90 -40.05 31.23 20.12
CA GLY A 90 -39.24 30.81 18.98
C GLY A 90 -37.77 31.22 19.11
N HIS A 91 -37.51 32.45 19.53
CA HIS A 91 -36.17 32.96 19.78
C HIS A 91 -35.51 32.26 20.98
N LEU A 92 -36.23 32.09 22.09
CA LEU A 92 -35.72 31.36 23.26
C LEU A 92 -35.30 29.93 22.91
N ARG A 93 -36.14 29.20 22.14
CA ARG A 93 -35.81 27.85 21.66
C ARG A 93 -34.54 27.85 20.80
N SER A 94 -34.45 28.78 19.85
CA SER A 94 -33.33 28.85 18.91
C SER A 94 -32.03 29.16 19.64
N LYS A 95 -32.07 30.09 20.59
CA LYS A 95 -30.93 30.43 21.46
C LYS A 95 -30.51 29.24 22.32
N ALA A 96 -31.44 28.59 23.02
CA ALA A 96 -31.13 27.45 23.89
C ALA A 96 -30.53 26.27 23.11
N LEU A 97 -30.99 26.03 21.87
CA LEU A 97 -30.41 25.02 21.00
C LEU A 97 -28.99 25.39 20.55
N GLU A 98 -28.73 26.66 20.26
CA GLU A 98 -27.37 27.09 19.89
C GLU A 98 -26.41 27.03 21.07
N ASP A 99 -26.84 27.46 22.25
CA ASP A 99 -26.07 27.35 23.50
C ASP A 99 -25.80 25.87 23.86
N PHE A 100 -26.71 24.95 23.53
CA PHE A 100 -26.47 23.51 23.63
C PHE A 100 -25.32 23.06 22.73
N LYS A 101 -25.33 23.42 21.45
CA LYS A 101 -24.30 23.01 20.49
C LYS A 101 -22.92 23.51 20.90
N VAL A 102 -22.83 24.79 21.26
CA VAL A 102 -21.56 25.42 21.68
C VAL A 102 -21.01 24.76 22.94
N ARG A 103 -21.85 24.51 23.95
CA ARG A 103 -21.43 23.84 25.20
C ARG A 103 -20.99 22.39 24.94
N LEU A 104 -21.74 21.67 24.11
CA LEU A 104 -21.39 20.29 23.76
C LEU A 104 -20.02 20.25 23.08
N GLU A 105 -19.80 21.08 22.07
CA GLU A 105 -18.52 21.16 21.36
C GLU A 105 -17.35 21.50 22.30
N GLN A 106 -17.52 22.51 23.15
CA GLN A 106 -16.49 22.90 24.12
C GLN A 106 -16.18 21.78 25.13
N SER A 107 -17.19 21.04 25.58
CA SER A 107 -16.99 19.91 26.51
C SER A 107 -16.23 18.76 25.85
N LEU A 108 -16.57 18.43 24.60
CA LEU A 108 -15.90 17.38 23.83
C LEU A 108 -14.46 17.75 23.51
N ASN A 109 -14.17 19.01 23.18
CA ASN A 109 -12.81 19.50 22.93
C ASN A 109 -11.92 19.45 24.18
N LYS A 110 -12.50 19.52 25.38
CA LYS A 110 -11.78 19.35 26.66
C LYS A 110 -11.57 17.89 27.06
N GLY A 111 -11.98 16.94 26.22
CA GLY A 111 -11.88 15.50 26.52
C GLY A 111 -12.95 14.99 27.49
N GLY A 112 -14.06 15.71 27.64
CA GLY A 112 -15.19 15.25 28.44
C GLY A 112 -15.84 14.00 27.83
N GLU A 113 -16.29 13.07 28.67
CA GLU A 113 -17.05 11.90 28.23
C GLU A 113 -18.33 12.32 27.48
N PHE A 114 -18.64 11.65 26.38
CA PHE A 114 -19.72 12.06 25.48
C PHE A 114 -21.08 12.10 26.17
N ALA A 115 -21.49 11.01 26.82
CA ALA A 115 -22.80 10.92 27.46
C ALA A 115 -22.97 11.94 28.60
N SER A 116 -21.93 12.12 29.43
CA SER A 116 -21.92 13.13 30.50
C SER A 116 -22.01 14.57 29.96
N SER A 117 -21.26 14.86 28.89
CA SER A 117 -21.27 16.15 28.21
C SER A 117 -22.64 16.48 27.62
N VAL A 118 -23.29 15.52 26.98
CA VAL A 118 -24.65 15.67 26.43
C VAL A 118 -25.65 15.94 27.56
N ARG A 119 -25.67 15.12 28.62
CA ARG A 119 -26.60 15.30 29.75
C ARG A 119 -26.48 16.68 30.38
N THR A 120 -25.25 17.10 30.68
CA THR A 120 -24.96 18.39 31.32
C THR A 120 -25.37 19.56 30.43
N SER A 121 -25.05 19.48 29.13
CA SER A 121 -25.40 20.51 28.15
C SER A 121 -26.93 20.58 27.94
N THR A 122 -27.61 19.44 27.86
CA THR A 122 -29.07 19.36 27.76
C THR A 122 -29.72 19.98 28.99
N GLN A 123 -29.31 19.57 30.20
CA GLN A 123 -29.88 20.10 31.45
C GLN A 123 -29.72 21.62 31.54
N SER A 124 -28.54 22.15 31.19
CA SER A 124 -28.27 23.58 31.24
C SER A 124 -29.11 24.35 30.22
N SER A 125 -29.25 23.83 29.01
CA SER A 125 -30.03 24.46 27.92
C SER A 125 -31.52 24.44 28.21
N MET A 126 -32.04 23.33 28.76
CA MET A 126 -33.44 23.23 29.18
C MET A 126 -33.74 24.20 30.33
N LEU A 127 -32.82 24.34 31.30
CA LEU A 127 -32.98 25.27 32.42
C LEU A 127 -32.96 26.74 31.98
N GLU A 128 -32.13 27.10 31.00
CA GLU A 128 -32.13 28.44 30.41
C GLU A 128 -33.41 28.73 29.64
N PHE A 129 -33.91 27.75 28.89
CA PHE A 129 -35.21 27.86 28.21
C PHE A 129 -36.35 28.02 29.20
N ASP A 130 -36.40 27.18 30.24
CA ASP A 130 -37.45 27.21 31.27
C ASP A 130 -37.44 28.56 32.03
N LYS A 131 -36.26 29.12 32.30
CA LYS A 131 -36.11 30.49 32.86
C LYS A 131 -36.62 31.57 31.90
N GLY A 132 -36.31 31.47 30.61
CA GLY A 132 -36.79 32.40 29.59
C GLY A 132 -38.32 32.35 29.44
N CYS A 133 -38.92 31.16 29.48
CA CYS A 133 -40.37 30.99 29.46
C CYS A 133 -41.03 31.60 30.70
N ALA A 134 -40.44 31.43 31.88
CA ALA A 134 -40.95 32.05 33.11
C ALA A 134 -40.89 33.59 33.06
N ASP A 135 -39.88 34.17 32.40
CA ASP A 135 -39.78 35.61 32.17
C ASP A 135 -40.78 36.13 31.12
N ALA A 136 -41.13 35.30 30.13
CA ALA A 136 -42.11 35.61 29.10
C ALA A 136 -43.58 35.41 29.53
N ALA A 137 -43.82 34.74 30.66
CA ALA A 137 -45.17 34.50 31.19
C ALA A 137 -45.88 35.80 31.59
N ILE A 138 -47.15 35.93 31.22
CA ILE A 138 -47.98 37.10 31.52
C ILE A 138 -48.98 36.80 32.64
N GLN A 139 -49.41 37.84 33.36
CA GLN A 139 -50.40 37.70 34.44
C GLN A 139 -51.80 37.41 33.92
N GLN A 140 -52.11 37.86 32.70
CA GLN A 140 -53.45 37.82 32.12
C GLN A 140 -53.79 36.48 31.46
N ALA A 141 -52.81 35.62 31.17
CA ALA A 141 -53.04 34.33 30.53
C ALA A 141 -52.01 33.28 30.94
N ASP A 142 -52.47 32.03 31.06
CA ASP A 142 -51.64 30.85 31.29
C ASP A 142 -51.33 30.15 29.95
N TRP A 143 -50.43 30.74 29.16
CA TRP A 143 -50.07 30.21 27.85
C TRP A 143 -49.10 29.03 27.94
N ASP A 144 -49.46 27.92 27.31
CA ASP A 144 -48.69 26.68 27.36
C ASP A 144 -47.42 26.71 26.48
N ALA A 145 -46.25 26.73 27.13
CA ALA A 145 -44.94 26.61 26.47
C ALA A 145 -44.47 25.14 26.27
N SER A 146 -45.23 24.14 26.74
CA SER A 146 -44.83 22.72 26.73
C SER A 146 -44.52 22.20 25.33
N ARG A 147 -45.30 22.60 24.33
CA ARG A 147 -45.09 22.18 22.93
C ARG A 147 -43.75 22.66 22.38
N VAL A 148 -43.35 23.89 22.70
CA VAL A 148 -42.08 24.47 22.29
C VAL A 148 -40.93 23.79 23.04
N ARG A 149 -41.13 23.51 24.33
CA ARG A 149 -40.19 22.77 25.18
C ARG A 149 -39.91 21.36 24.65
N GLU A 150 -40.95 20.61 24.32
CA GLU A 150 -40.81 19.25 23.75
C GLU A 150 -40.21 19.28 22.34
N LYS A 151 -40.42 20.36 21.59
CA LYS A 151 -39.72 20.56 20.31
C LYS A 151 -38.23 20.81 20.54
N LEU A 152 -37.85 21.67 21.49
CA LEU A 152 -36.45 21.90 21.87
C LEU A 152 -35.76 20.59 22.25
N LYS A 153 -36.39 19.79 23.13
CA LYS A 153 -35.86 18.51 23.57
C LYS A 153 -35.60 17.57 22.39
N ARG A 154 -36.56 17.44 21.47
CA ARG A 154 -36.39 16.62 20.25
C ARG A 154 -35.27 17.13 19.35
N ASP A 155 -35.12 18.44 19.19
CA ASP A 155 -34.04 19.02 18.38
C ASP A 155 -32.66 18.78 19.01
N ILE A 156 -32.57 18.89 20.34
CA ILE A 156 -31.37 18.56 21.12
C ILE A 156 -31.02 17.08 20.95
N ASP A 157 -31.99 16.17 21.14
CA ASP A 157 -31.80 14.73 21.02
C ASP A 157 -31.38 14.32 19.60
N ALA A 158 -31.97 14.97 18.57
CA ALA A 158 -31.60 14.77 17.18
C ALA A 158 -30.17 15.23 16.90
N HIS A 159 -29.78 16.42 17.39
CA HIS A 159 -28.42 16.92 17.24
C HIS A 159 -27.41 16.04 17.99
N ALA A 160 -27.69 15.66 19.23
CA ALA A 160 -26.84 14.76 20.02
C ALA A 160 -26.65 13.41 19.32
N SER A 161 -27.70 12.87 18.70
CA SER A 161 -27.63 11.61 17.94
C SER A 161 -26.78 11.76 16.68
N SER A 162 -26.87 12.90 15.98
CA SER A 162 -26.02 13.21 14.82
C SER A 162 -24.55 13.37 15.21
N VAL A 163 -24.24 14.02 16.32
CA VAL A 163 -22.85 14.16 16.80
C VAL A 163 -22.32 12.81 17.27
N ARG A 164 -23.15 12.01 17.96
CA ARG A 164 -22.81 10.65 18.39
C ARG A 164 -22.40 9.79 17.19
N SER A 165 -23.21 9.73 16.13
CA SER A 165 -22.91 8.91 14.95
C SER A 165 -21.64 9.37 14.24
N ALA A 166 -21.44 10.68 14.08
CA ALA A 166 -20.23 11.25 13.49
C ALA A 166 -18.97 10.86 14.29
N LYS A 167 -19.01 11.01 15.61
CA LYS A 167 -17.87 10.68 16.49
C LYS A 167 -17.56 9.19 16.54
N LEU A 168 -18.58 8.33 16.55
CA LEU A 168 -18.38 6.88 16.47
C LEU A 168 -17.79 6.46 15.12
N SER A 169 -18.23 7.08 14.02
CA SER A 169 -17.64 6.84 12.70
C SER A 169 -16.17 7.28 12.64
N GLU A 170 -15.84 8.43 13.22
CA GLU A 170 -14.46 8.93 13.32
C GLU A 170 -13.58 7.96 14.11
N LEU A 171 -14.05 7.48 15.26
CA LEU A 171 -13.35 6.47 16.06
C LEU A 171 -13.16 5.18 15.28
N ASN A 172 -14.21 4.69 14.60
CA ASN A 172 -14.12 3.44 13.83
C ASN A 172 -13.04 3.53 12.74
N ILE A 173 -13.02 4.63 11.96
CA ILE A 173 -12.01 4.86 10.92
C ILE A 173 -10.59 4.90 11.51
N ASN A 174 -10.41 5.55 12.67
CA ASN A 174 -9.11 5.65 13.31
C ASN A 174 -8.56 4.28 13.75
N TYR A 175 -9.40 3.46 14.37
CA TYR A 175 -9.02 2.11 14.79
C TYR A 175 -8.83 1.17 13.61
N GLU A 176 -9.65 1.26 12.56
CA GLU A 176 -9.45 0.54 11.30
C GLU A 176 -8.09 0.88 10.68
N LYS A 177 -7.74 2.17 10.61
CA LYS A 177 -6.43 2.62 10.10
C LYS A 177 -5.27 2.10 10.92
N GLN A 178 -5.36 2.16 12.26
CA GLN A 178 -4.34 1.63 13.17
C GLN A 178 -4.17 0.13 13.01
N LEU A 179 -5.27 -0.61 12.84
CA LEU A 179 -5.24 -2.05 12.66
C LEU A 179 -4.63 -2.42 11.31
N SER A 180 -4.99 -1.71 10.24
CA SER A 180 -4.36 -1.86 8.93
C SER A 180 -2.85 -1.62 9.00
N SER A 181 -2.39 -0.54 9.64
CA SER A 181 -0.95 -0.26 9.73
C SER A 181 -0.19 -1.32 10.54
N SER A 182 -0.82 -1.89 11.57
CA SER A 182 -0.19 -2.89 12.45
C SER A 182 -0.14 -4.28 11.82
N LEU A 183 -1.10 -4.61 10.94
CA LEU A 183 -1.18 -5.91 10.28
C LEU A 183 -0.42 -5.96 8.95
N THR A 184 -0.49 -4.92 8.10
CA THR A 184 -0.01 -5.00 6.71
C THR A 184 1.46 -5.39 6.61
N GLY A 185 2.37 -4.69 7.30
CA GLY A 185 3.81 -4.93 7.21
C GLY A 185 4.23 -6.32 7.74
N PRO A 186 3.82 -6.72 8.96
CA PRO A 186 4.18 -8.04 9.47
C PRO A 186 3.57 -9.20 8.66
N VAL A 187 2.36 -9.05 8.13
CA VAL A 187 1.73 -10.07 7.26
C VAL A 187 2.51 -10.23 5.96
N GLU A 188 2.94 -9.12 5.35
CA GLU A 188 3.80 -9.11 4.15
C GLU A 188 5.09 -9.91 4.40
N ALA A 189 5.84 -9.56 5.44
CA ALA A 189 7.10 -10.21 5.77
C ALA A 189 6.95 -11.72 6.04
N LEU A 190 5.85 -12.13 6.70
CA LEU A 190 5.54 -13.53 6.96
C LEU A 190 5.23 -14.29 5.65
N LEU A 191 4.47 -13.67 4.75
CA LEU A 191 4.11 -14.25 3.46
C LEU A 191 5.32 -14.37 2.53
N GLU A 192 6.19 -13.36 2.47
CA GLU A 192 7.45 -13.39 1.70
C GLU A 192 8.39 -14.51 2.17
N THR A 193 8.46 -14.73 3.48
CA THR A 193 9.34 -15.77 4.05
C THR A 193 8.89 -17.18 3.69
N GLY A 194 7.56 -17.42 3.62
CA GLY A 194 6.98 -18.70 3.19
C GLY A 194 7.33 -19.91 4.07
N GLY A 195 7.51 -19.70 5.38
CA GLY A 195 7.78 -20.78 6.33
C GLY A 195 6.58 -21.74 6.51
N LYS A 196 6.84 -22.94 7.06
CA LYS A 196 5.80 -23.92 7.36
C LYS A 196 4.72 -23.37 8.31
N ASP A 197 5.13 -22.51 9.23
CA ASP A 197 4.26 -21.91 10.25
C ASP A 197 3.73 -20.52 9.87
N THR A 198 3.79 -20.13 8.59
CA THR A 198 3.40 -18.79 8.11
C THR A 198 1.97 -18.45 8.53
N TRP A 199 1.01 -19.28 8.15
CA TRP A 199 -0.42 -19.05 8.45
C TRP A 199 -0.72 -19.16 9.95
N THR A 200 -0.02 -20.01 10.69
CA THR A 200 -0.13 -20.06 12.16
C THR A 200 0.36 -18.77 12.81
N SER A 201 1.46 -18.20 12.31
CA SER A 201 2.00 -16.93 12.79
C SER A 201 1.07 -15.77 12.44
N ILE A 202 0.51 -15.74 11.23
CA ILE A 202 -0.49 -14.77 10.79
C ILE A 202 -1.74 -14.84 11.67
N ARG A 203 -2.24 -16.05 12.00
CA ARG A 203 -3.40 -16.22 12.90
C ARG A 203 -3.13 -15.67 14.30
N LYS A 204 -1.96 -15.96 14.88
CA LYS A 204 -1.56 -15.44 16.20
C LYS A 204 -1.48 -13.92 16.20
N LEU A 205 -0.83 -13.34 15.18
CA LEU A 205 -0.73 -11.90 15.00
C LEU A 205 -2.11 -11.26 14.84
N LEU A 206 -2.94 -11.78 13.93
CA LEU A 206 -4.30 -11.28 13.68
C LEU A 206 -5.12 -11.27 14.97
N ASN A 207 -5.15 -12.39 15.70
CA ASN A 207 -5.90 -12.48 16.95
C ASN A 207 -5.37 -11.50 18.00
N HIS A 208 -4.05 -11.39 18.15
CA HIS A 208 -3.45 -10.49 19.14
C HIS A 208 -3.77 -9.02 18.85
N GLU A 209 -3.45 -8.54 17.65
CA GLU A 209 -3.66 -7.14 17.27
C GLU A 209 -5.15 -6.78 17.26
N THR A 210 -6.00 -7.70 16.80
CA THR A 210 -7.46 -7.49 16.79
C THR A 210 -8.02 -7.37 18.21
N GLU A 211 -7.65 -8.26 19.14
CA GLU A 211 -8.17 -8.19 20.51
C GLU A 211 -7.62 -6.97 21.28
N VAL A 212 -6.38 -6.55 21.00
CA VAL A 212 -5.83 -5.29 21.53
C VAL A 212 -6.62 -4.09 21.00
N ALA A 213 -6.90 -4.04 19.69
CA ALA A 213 -7.69 -2.96 19.08
C ALA A 213 -9.14 -2.94 19.58
N VAL A 214 -9.79 -4.11 19.66
CA VAL A 214 -11.15 -4.28 20.20
C VAL A 214 -11.24 -3.83 21.64
N SER A 215 -10.27 -4.16 22.49
CA SER A 215 -10.25 -3.77 23.89
C SER A 215 -10.15 -2.25 24.05
N LYS A 216 -9.23 -1.62 23.29
CA LYS A 216 -9.05 -0.16 23.28
C LYS A 216 -10.28 0.56 22.71
N PHE A 217 -10.85 0.05 21.61
CA PHE A 217 -12.07 0.57 21.01
C PHE A 217 -13.24 0.49 21.99
N SER A 218 -13.43 -0.66 22.65
CA SER A 218 -14.50 -0.87 23.64
C SER A 218 -14.37 0.11 24.81
N ALA A 219 -13.14 0.37 25.29
CA ALA A 219 -12.89 1.37 26.32
C ALA A 219 -13.22 2.80 25.84
N ALA A 220 -12.85 3.15 24.59
CA ALA A 220 -13.13 4.45 24.01
C ALA A 220 -14.63 4.70 23.77
N VAL A 221 -15.38 3.65 23.44
CA VAL A 221 -16.83 3.73 23.14
C VAL A 221 -17.69 3.65 24.41
N ALA A 222 -17.15 3.19 25.54
CA ALA A 222 -17.88 3.09 26.81
C ALA A 222 -18.54 4.43 27.23
N GLY A 223 -17.85 5.56 26.99
CA GLY A 223 -18.36 6.90 27.31
C GLY A 223 -19.55 7.38 26.45
N PHE A 224 -19.96 6.61 25.43
CA PHE A 224 -21.10 6.93 24.57
C PHE A 224 -22.40 6.25 25.01
N GLU A 225 -22.34 5.32 25.98
CA GLU A 225 -23.48 4.58 26.52
C GLU A 225 -24.33 3.91 25.43
N LEU A 226 -23.66 3.22 24.51
CA LEU A 226 -24.34 2.47 23.46
C LEU A 226 -25.10 1.28 24.02
N ASP A 227 -26.16 0.89 23.32
CA ASP A 227 -26.81 -0.38 23.59
C ASP A 227 -25.85 -1.55 23.30
N LYS A 228 -26.09 -2.66 24.00
CA LYS A 228 -25.22 -3.83 23.95
C LYS A 228 -25.11 -4.41 22.54
N ASP A 229 -26.19 -4.37 21.75
CA ASP A 229 -26.24 -4.92 20.39
C ASP A 229 -25.43 -4.07 19.39
N THR A 230 -25.54 -2.75 19.47
CA THR A 230 -24.72 -1.83 18.67
C THR A 230 -23.24 -1.96 19.02
N SER A 231 -22.90 -2.05 20.31
CA SER A 231 -21.51 -2.23 20.75
C SER A 231 -20.91 -3.55 20.24
N THR A 232 -21.67 -4.65 20.29
CA THR A 232 -21.20 -5.95 19.76
C THR A 232 -21.06 -5.92 18.24
N LYS A 233 -22.00 -5.32 17.52
CA LYS A 233 -21.92 -5.12 16.07
C LYS A 233 -20.69 -4.32 15.65
N MET A 234 -20.42 -3.19 16.30
CA MET A 234 -19.22 -2.39 16.01
C MET A 234 -17.94 -3.16 16.26
N THR A 235 -17.88 -3.91 17.36
CA THR A 235 -16.72 -4.75 17.68
C THR A 235 -16.54 -5.86 16.65
N GLN A 236 -17.63 -6.49 16.19
CA GLN A 236 -17.59 -7.51 15.15
C GLN A 236 -17.12 -6.93 13.81
N ASN A 237 -17.61 -5.74 13.43
CA ASN A 237 -17.16 -5.06 12.21
C ASN A 237 -15.64 -4.81 12.23
N LEU A 238 -15.07 -4.43 13.39
CA LEU A 238 -13.63 -4.25 13.53
C LEU A 238 -12.87 -5.58 13.36
N ARG A 239 -13.39 -6.70 13.89
CA ARG A 239 -12.82 -8.04 13.67
C ARG A 239 -12.87 -8.45 12.20
N ASP A 240 -14.00 -8.21 11.55
CA ASP A 240 -14.19 -8.53 10.13
C ASP A 240 -13.29 -7.66 9.25
N TYR A 241 -13.09 -6.39 9.61
CA TYR A 241 -12.14 -5.49 8.96
C TYR A 241 -10.71 -6.03 9.08
N ALA A 242 -10.28 -6.43 10.28
CA ALA A 242 -8.96 -7.03 10.52
C ALA A 242 -8.72 -8.24 9.61
N ARG A 243 -9.71 -9.12 9.54
CA ARG A 243 -9.70 -10.29 8.66
C ARG A 243 -9.53 -9.87 7.20
N ASN A 244 -10.33 -8.89 6.74
CA ASN A 244 -10.28 -8.41 5.36
C ASN A 244 -8.92 -7.78 5.00
N VAL A 245 -8.27 -7.06 5.93
CA VAL A 245 -6.91 -6.55 5.71
C VAL A 245 -5.93 -7.68 5.37
N VAL A 246 -5.98 -8.77 6.15
CA VAL A 246 -5.12 -9.95 5.91
C VAL A 246 -5.50 -10.64 4.59
N GLU A 247 -6.79 -10.85 4.31
CA GLU A 247 -7.25 -11.44 3.05
C GLU A 247 -6.79 -10.62 1.84
N LYS A 248 -6.90 -9.29 1.92
CA LYS A 248 -6.46 -8.37 0.86
C LYS A 248 -4.96 -8.46 0.65
N LYS A 249 -4.17 -8.36 1.72
CA LYS A 249 -2.71 -8.44 1.61
C LYS A 249 -2.25 -9.80 1.09
N ALA A 250 -2.89 -10.89 1.50
CA ALA A 250 -2.60 -12.21 0.96
C ALA A 250 -2.89 -12.33 -0.54
N ARG A 251 -3.95 -11.69 -1.06
CA ARG A 251 -4.24 -11.62 -2.49
C ARG A 251 -3.21 -10.81 -3.26
N GLU A 252 -2.76 -9.69 -2.69
CA GLU A 252 -1.69 -8.85 -3.28
C GLU A 252 -0.38 -9.64 -3.39
N GLU A 253 0.04 -10.33 -2.33
CA GLU A 253 1.27 -11.13 -2.35
C GLU A 253 1.17 -12.36 -3.26
N ALA A 254 0.00 -13.00 -3.31
CA ALA A 254 -0.24 -14.11 -4.24
C ALA A 254 -0.16 -13.66 -5.71
N ALA A 255 -0.53 -12.42 -6.04
CA ALA A 255 -0.36 -11.88 -7.39
C ALA A 255 1.14 -11.67 -7.73
N ASN A 256 1.97 -11.37 -6.73
CA ASN A 256 3.41 -11.18 -6.86
C ASN A 256 4.23 -12.47 -6.66
N ILE A 257 3.59 -13.63 -6.52
CA ILE A 257 4.22 -14.91 -6.19
C ILE A 257 5.40 -15.27 -7.10
N MET A 258 5.36 -14.93 -8.39
CA MET A 258 6.46 -15.23 -9.33
C MET A 258 7.77 -14.55 -8.91
N ILE A 259 7.69 -13.29 -8.46
CA ILE A 259 8.85 -12.52 -7.98
C ILE A 259 9.40 -13.21 -6.73
N HIS A 260 8.53 -13.46 -5.75
CA HIS A 260 8.87 -14.11 -4.50
C HIS A 260 9.49 -15.49 -4.69
N MET A 261 8.96 -16.29 -5.62
CA MET A 261 9.51 -17.61 -5.97
C MET A 261 10.90 -17.51 -6.58
N LYS A 262 11.15 -16.51 -7.43
CA LYS A 262 12.46 -16.28 -8.07
C LYS A 262 13.49 -15.75 -7.08
N ASP A 263 13.10 -14.88 -6.17
CA ASP A 263 13.98 -14.39 -5.11
C ASP A 263 14.35 -15.52 -4.16
N ARG A 264 13.36 -16.35 -3.79
CA ARG A 264 13.62 -17.54 -2.98
C ARG A 264 14.53 -18.54 -3.68
N PHE A 265 14.32 -18.76 -4.98
CA PHE A 265 15.17 -19.61 -5.79
C PHE A 265 16.60 -19.07 -5.82
N SER A 266 16.78 -17.79 -6.15
CA SER A 266 18.08 -17.14 -6.28
C SER A 266 18.84 -17.16 -4.95
N THR A 267 18.15 -16.97 -3.83
CA THR A 267 18.73 -17.04 -2.49
C THR A 267 19.28 -18.43 -2.20
N VAL A 268 18.50 -19.50 -2.44
CA VAL A 268 18.94 -20.88 -2.16
C VAL A 268 19.96 -21.39 -3.19
N PHE A 269 19.83 -20.95 -4.45
CA PHE A 269 20.65 -21.41 -5.56
C PHE A 269 22.03 -20.74 -5.60
N ASN A 270 22.07 -19.41 -5.41
CA ASN A 270 23.32 -18.64 -5.51
C ASN A 270 24.07 -18.51 -4.19
N TYR A 271 23.46 -18.79 -3.04
CA TYR A 271 24.12 -18.66 -1.74
C TYR A 271 24.22 -19.99 -1.01
N ASP A 272 25.28 -20.18 -0.24
CA ASP A 272 25.46 -21.31 0.65
C ASP A 272 24.74 -21.12 2.00
N SER A 273 24.92 -22.06 2.92
CA SER A 273 24.33 -22.00 4.27
C SER A 273 24.83 -20.81 5.08
N ASP A 274 26.00 -20.27 4.75
CA ASP A 274 26.63 -19.14 5.44
C ASP A 274 26.31 -17.80 4.75
N SER A 275 25.35 -17.80 3.81
CA SER A 275 24.95 -16.64 3.00
C SER A 275 26.08 -16.08 2.12
N MET A 276 27.09 -16.89 1.80
CA MET A 276 28.16 -16.52 0.89
C MET A 276 27.79 -16.90 -0.55
N PRO A 277 28.11 -16.05 -1.55
CA PRO A 277 27.88 -16.38 -2.95
C PRO A 277 28.63 -17.64 -3.35
N ARG A 278 27.91 -18.62 -3.91
CA ARG A 278 28.47 -19.88 -4.41
C ARG A 278 29.31 -19.62 -5.65
N VAL A 279 30.48 -20.25 -5.66
CA VAL A 279 31.36 -20.30 -6.84
C VAL A 279 31.29 -21.72 -7.40
N TRP A 280 31.09 -21.84 -8.72
CA TRP A 280 30.94 -23.12 -9.39
C TRP A 280 32.29 -23.79 -9.66
N THR A 281 32.94 -24.29 -8.61
CA THR A 281 34.32 -24.80 -8.66
C THR A 281 34.42 -26.25 -9.15
N GLY A 282 33.31 -27.02 -9.13
CA GLY A 282 33.26 -28.38 -9.69
C GLY A 282 32.91 -29.48 -8.69
N ASN A 283 32.99 -29.16 -7.40
CA ASN A 283 32.68 -30.08 -6.29
C ASN A 283 31.19 -30.07 -5.90
N GLU A 284 30.45 -29.05 -6.34
CA GLU A 284 29.05 -28.85 -6.03
C GLU A 284 28.15 -29.66 -6.97
N ASP A 285 27.18 -30.38 -6.40
CA ASP A 285 26.12 -31.02 -7.19
C ASP A 285 25.02 -30.02 -7.53
N ILE A 286 25.16 -29.38 -8.69
CA ILE A 286 24.20 -28.39 -9.21
C ILE A 286 22.79 -28.99 -9.27
N ARG A 287 22.64 -30.30 -9.50
CA ARG A 287 21.32 -30.95 -9.60
C ARG A 287 20.60 -31.00 -8.25
N SER A 288 21.29 -31.37 -7.18
CA SER A 288 20.70 -31.35 -5.83
C SER A 288 20.40 -29.93 -5.37
N ILE A 289 21.32 -28.98 -5.58
CA ILE A 289 21.10 -27.55 -5.27
C ILE A 289 19.89 -27.00 -6.03
N THR A 290 19.76 -27.30 -7.32
CA THR A 290 18.60 -26.90 -8.13
C THR A 290 17.31 -27.53 -7.59
N LYS A 291 17.35 -28.80 -7.16
CA LYS A 291 16.19 -29.48 -6.57
C LYS A 291 15.77 -28.82 -5.26
N ASP A 292 16.73 -28.45 -4.41
CA ASP A 292 16.47 -27.80 -3.13
C ASP A 292 15.93 -26.38 -3.32
N ALA A 293 16.52 -25.60 -4.24
CA ALA A 293 16.02 -24.28 -4.58
C ALA A 293 14.59 -24.32 -5.16
N ARG A 294 14.31 -25.27 -6.06
CA ARG A 294 12.96 -25.50 -6.60
C ARG A 294 11.98 -25.95 -5.51
N SER A 295 12.41 -26.84 -4.61
CA SER A 295 11.60 -27.28 -3.46
C SER A 295 11.24 -26.09 -2.56
N ALA A 296 12.20 -25.22 -2.23
CA ALA A 296 11.95 -24.02 -1.43
C ALA A 296 10.95 -23.06 -2.09
N SER A 297 11.09 -22.79 -3.39
CA SER A 297 10.12 -21.96 -4.13
C SER A 297 8.74 -22.60 -4.24
N LEU A 298 8.65 -23.93 -4.32
CA LEU A 298 7.37 -24.63 -4.37
C LEU A 298 6.63 -24.60 -3.03
N LYS A 299 7.35 -24.62 -1.89
CA LYS A 299 6.73 -24.38 -0.56
C LYS A 299 6.11 -23.00 -0.46
N LEU A 300 6.77 -21.98 -1.03
CA LEU A 300 6.23 -20.64 -1.06
C LEU A 300 4.93 -20.58 -1.88
N LEU A 301 4.90 -21.25 -3.03
CA LEU A 301 3.68 -21.40 -3.84
C LEU A 301 2.55 -22.12 -3.09
N SER A 302 2.85 -23.18 -2.32
CA SER A 302 1.82 -23.88 -1.54
C SER A 302 1.24 -23.05 -0.40
N VAL A 303 2.09 -22.22 0.24
CA VAL A 303 1.66 -21.25 1.26
C VAL A 303 0.73 -20.19 0.64
N MET A 304 1.07 -19.65 -0.54
CA MET A 304 0.28 -18.61 -1.21
C MET A 304 -0.87 -19.13 -2.08
N ALA A 305 -1.10 -20.44 -2.15
CA ALA A 305 -2.19 -21.01 -2.93
C ALA A 305 -3.58 -20.77 -2.29
N ALA A 306 -3.65 -20.70 -0.96
CA ALA A 306 -4.90 -20.53 -0.21
C ALA A 306 -4.69 -19.83 1.14
N ILE A 307 -5.71 -19.08 1.55
CA ILE A 307 -5.83 -18.43 2.85
C ILE A 307 -6.18 -19.47 3.91
N ARG A 308 -5.39 -19.54 4.98
CA ARG A 308 -5.59 -20.49 6.09
C ARG A 308 -5.77 -19.77 7.43
N LEU A 309 -6.81 -18.95 7.50
CA LEU A 309 -7.17 -18.24 8.74
C LEU A 309 -7.95 -19.14 9.72
N GLU A 310 -8.64 -20.15 9.21
CA GLU A 310 -9.28 -21.18 10.01
C GLU A 310 -8.41 -22.45 10.05
N GLU A 311 -8.45 -23.19 11.15
CA GLU A 311 -7.68 -24.42 11.34
C GLU A 311 -8.33 -25.59 10.61
N LYS A 312 -8.28 -25.55 9.29
CA LYS A 312 -8.78 -26.61 8.40
C LYS A 312 -7.60 -27.30 7.74
N PRO A 313 -7.57 -28.65 7.73
CA PRO A 313 -6.55 -29.38 6.99
C PRO A 313 -6.73 -29.14 5.49
N ASP A 314 -5.62 -29.07 4.75
CA ASP A 314 -5.61 -29.07 3.29
C ASP A 314 -4.50 -29.96 2.76
N ASN A 315 -4.68 -30.45 1.55
CA ASN A 315 -3.74 -31.34 0.87
C ASN A 315 -2.91 -30.63 -0.22
N ILE A 316 -2.88 -29.29 -0.22
CA ILE A 316 -2.30 -28.49 -1.32
C ILE A 316 -0.80 -28.74 -1.47
N GLU A 317 -0.04 -28.66 -0.37
CA GLU A 317 1.42 -28.88 -0.41
C GLU A 317 1.74 -30.28 -0.95
N LYS A 318 1.13 -31.31 -0.36
CA LYS A 318 1.33 -32.70 -0.79
C LYS A 318 1.00 -32.89 -2.28
N LEU A 319 -0.08 -32.29 -2.76
CA LEU A 319 -0.51 -32.41 -4.14
C LEU A 319 0.44 -31.69 -5.12
N LEU A 320 0.87 -30.47 -4.77
CA LEU A 320 1.83 -29.71 -5.57
C LEU A 320 3.17 -30.44 -5.66
N PHE A 321 3.72 -30.93 -4.55
CA PHE A 321 4.99 -31.64 -4.53
C PHE A 321 4.96 -32.92 -5.38
N SER A 322 3.95 -33.78 -5.18
CA SER A 322 3.80 -35.03 -5.93
C SER A 322 3.59 -34.80 -7.44
N SER A 323 2.87 -33.75 -7.83
CA SER A 323 2.56 -33.49 -9.24
C SER A 323 3.67 -32.74 -9.99
N LEU A 324 4.39 -31.83 -9.32
CA LEU A 324 5.24 -30.83 -9.99
C LEU A 324 6.76 -31.06 -9.82
N MET A 325 7.17 -31.78 -8.77
CA MET A 325 8.57 -32.17 -8.54
C MET A 325 8.86 -33.58 -9.09
N ASP A 326 8.01 -34.56 -8.76
CA ASP A 326 8.25 -35.97 -9.11
C ASP A 326 7.87 -36.32 -10.56
N GLY A 327 7.03 -35.50 -11.20
CA GLY A 327 6.59 -35.68 -12.61
C GLY A 327 7.69 -35.49 -13.67
N THR A 328 8.96 -35.29 -13.28
CA THR A 328 10.08 -35.11 -14.22
C THR A 328 10.74 -36.45 -14.61
N VAL A 329 10.26 -37.61 -14.09
CA VAL A 329 10.86 -38.93 -14.38
C VAL A 329 10.19 -39.69 -15.53
N THR A 330 9.03 -39.28 -16.04
CA THR A 330 8.35 -40.00 -17.14
C THR A 330 8.45 -39.28 -18.48
N VAL A 331 9.68 -39.12 -18.97
CA VAL A 331 9.90 -39.06 -20.42
C VAL A 331 9.70 -40.48 -20.97
N SER A 332 8.52 -40.71 -21.53
CA SER A 332 8.17 -41.72 -22.54
C SER A 332 9.05 -42.98 -22.63
N SER A 333 8.73 -44.02 -21.85
CA SER A 333 8.90 -45.39 -22.32
C SER A 333 7.53 -45.94 -22.70
N SER A 334 7.27 -45.98 -24.00
CA SER A 334 6.07 -46.54 -24.60
C SER A 334 6.02 -48.05 -24.37
N GLN A 335 5.34 -48.52 -23.32
CA GLN A 335 4.61 -49.80 -23.24
C GLN A 335 4.17 -50.04 -21.79
N ASP A 336 2.99 -49.53 -21.44
CA ASP A 336 1.87 -50.41 -21.04
C ASP A 336 0.64 -49.57 -20.72
N ARG A 337 -0.37 -49.68 -21.60
CA ARG A 337 -1.73 -49.20 -21.35
C ARG A 337 -2.34 -50.05 -20.24
N ARG A 338 -2.49 -49.48 -19.05
CA ARG A 338 -3.61 -49.85 -18.17
C ARG A 338 -4.53 -48.65 -17.94
N ILE A 339 -5.79 -48.95 -18.17
CA ILE A 339 -6.95 -48.07 -18.22
C ILE A 339 -7.25 -47.60 -16.79
N ALA A 340 -6.73 -46.43 -16.44
CA ALA A 340 -7.38 -45.49 -15.55
C ALA A 340 -7.09 -44.13 -16.19
N ALA A 341 -8.12 -43.42 -16.63
CA ALA A 341 -7.95 -42.05 -17.10
C ALA A 341 -7.37 -41.26 -15.92
N SER A 342 -6.06 -41.03 -15.91
CA SER A 342 -5.40 -40.23 -14.88
C SER A 342 -5.81 -38.79 -15.12
N THR A 343 -6.95 -38.39 -14.58
CA THR A 343 -7.37 -36.99 -14.56
C THR A 343 -6.26 -36.22 -13.87
N ASP A 344 -5.61 -35.33 -14.61
CA ASP A 344 -4.53 -34.48 -14.09
C ASP A 344 -5.07 -33.74 -12.86
N PRO A 345 -4.55 -34.02 -11.65
CA PRO A 345 -5.15 -33.52 -10.43
C PRO A 345 -4.99 -31.99 -10.29
N LEU A 346 -4.13 -31.37 -11.12
CA LEU A 346 -3.98 -29.92 -11.23
C LEU A 346 -4.79 -29.31 -12.40
N ALA A 347 -5.62 -30.10 -13.11
CA ALA A 347 -6.54 -29.60 -14.13
C ALA A 347 -7.84 -29.03 -13.56
N SER A 348 -8.05 -29.14 -12.24
CA SER A 348 -9.21 -28.58 -11.55
C SER A 348 -9.12 -27.05 -11.41
N SER A 349 -10.25 -26.36 -11.51
CA SER A 349 -10.36 -24.92 -11.22
C SER A 349 -10.43 -24.61 -9.72
N THR A 350 -10.64 -25.61 -8.86
CA THR A 350 -10.82 -25.46 -7.41
C THR A 350 -9.98 -26.48 -6.63
N TRP A 351 -9.52 -26.09 -5.44
CA TRP A 351 -8.89 -27.01 -4.49
C TRP A 351 -9.94 -27.85 -3.77
N GLU A 352 -9.61 -29.13 -3.52
CA GLU A 352 -10.40 -29.98 -2.63
C GLU A 352 -10.26 -29.47 -1.18
N GLU A 353 -11.37 -29.40 -0.43
CA GLU A 353 -11.43 -28.95 0.97
C GLU A 353 -11.19 -27.45 1.25
N VAL A 354 -10.95 -26.62 0.23
CA VAL A 354 -10.78 -25.16 0.37
C VAL A 354 -11.97 -24.42 -0.23
N SER A 355 -12.48 -23.41 0.48
CA SER A 355 -13.56 -22.58 -0.04
C SER A 355 -13.08 -21.72 -1.22
N SER A 356 -13.98 -21.36 -2.14
CA SER A 356 -13.66 -20.45 -3.25
C SER A 356 -13.21 -19.07 -2.77
N LYS A 357 -13.70 -18.61 -1.60
CA LYS A 357 -13.31 -17.32 -1.01
C LYS A 357 -11.87 -17.32 -0.49
N ASP A 358 -11.42 -18.48 0.01
CA ASP A 358 -10.08 -18.66 0.58
C ASP A 358 -9.06 -19.09 -0.47
N THR A 359 -9.48 -19.41 -1.70
CA THR A 359 -8.57 -19.75 -2.80
C THR A 359 -7.91 -18.48 -3.35
N LEU A 360 -6.56 -18.45 -3.34
CA LEU A 360 -5.77 -17.34 -3.90
C LEU A 360 -5.27 -17.67 -5.31
N ILE A 361 -4.73 -18.87 -5.49
CA ILE A 361 -4.18 -19.36 -6.76
C ILE A 361 -4.81 -20.73 -7.02
N THR A 362 -5.46 -20.88 -8.17
CA THR A 362 -6.09 -22.14 -8.57
C THR A 362 -5.05 -23.22 -8.90
N PRO A 363 -5.42 -24.52 -8.87
CA PRO A 363 -4.51 -25.60 -9.25
C PRO A 363 -3.92 -25.44 -10.68
N VAL A 364 -4.75 -25.04 -11.64
CA VAL A 364 -4.33 -24.77 -13.03
C VAL A 364 -3.34 -23.61 -13.11
N GLN A 365 -3.59 -22.53 -12.36
CA GLN A 365 -2.67 -21.40 -12.27
C GLN A 365 -1.34 -21.80 -11.62
N CYS A 366 -1.37 -22.61 -10.55
CA CYS A 366 -0.14 -23.15 -9.93
C CYS A 366 0.69 -23.94 -10.95
N LYS A 367 0.05 -24.77 -11.78
CA LYS A 367 0.73 -25.51 -12.85
C LYS A 367 1.34 -24.58 -13.90
N SER A 368 0.62 -23.55 -14.32
CA SER A 368 1.10 -22.55 -15.27
C SER A 368 2.28 -21.74 -14.72
N LEU A 369 2.13 -21.19 -13.51
CA LEU A 369 3.17 -20.46 -12.79
C LEU A 369 4.42 -21.31 -12.61
N TRP A 370 4.27 -22.59 -12.25
CA TRP A 370 5.40 -23.49 -12.10
C TRP A 370 6.16 -23.74 -13.40
N ARG A 371 5.46 -23.87 -14.53
CA ARG A 371 6.10 -24.01 -15.85
C ARG A 371 6.87 -22.74 -16.23
N GLN A 372 6.26 -21.58 -16.06
CA GLN A 372 6.90 -20.30 -16.32
C GLN A 372 8.13 -20.11 -15.42
N PHE A 373 8.01 -20.38 -14.13
CA PHE A 373 9.10 -20.33 -13.17
C PHE A 373 10.27 -21.25 -13.56
N LYS A 374 9.99 -22.50 -13.99
CA LYS A 374 11.05 -23.39 -14.49
C LYS A 374 11.77 -22.79 -15.70
N ALA A 375 11.03 -22.28 -16.68
CA ALA A 375 11.61 -21.69 -17.88
C ALA A 375 12.50 -20.47 -17.58
N GLU A 376 12.06 -19.58 -16.68
CA GLU A 376 12.83 -18.39 -16.30
C GLU A 376 14.07 -18.73 -15.46
N THR A 377 14.01 -19.75 -14.60
CA THR A 377 15.15 -20.19 -13.79
C THR A 377 16.12 -21.11 -14.52
N GLU A 378 15.69 -21.76 -15.61
CA GLU A 378 16.50 -22.69 -16.40
C GLU A 378 17.74 -22.03 -17.01
N TYR A 379 17.64 -20.76 -17.41
CA TYR A 379 18.80 -20.00 -17.87
C TYR A 379 19.88 -19.89 -16.78
N SER A 380 19.49 -19.59 -15.54
CA SER A 380 20.43 -19.48 -14.40
C SER A 380 21.09 -20.82 -14.09
N VAL A 381 20.32 -21.92 -14.15
CA VAL A 381 20.86 -23.28 -13.97
C VAL A 381 21.84 -23.64 -15.10
N THR A 382 21.50 -23.33 -16.34
CA THR A 382 22.37 -23.59 -17.51
C THR A 382 23.65 -22.77 -17.45
N GLN A 383 23.55 -21.52 -16.99
CA GLN A 383 24.71 -20.67 -16.76
C GLN A 383 25.64 -21.26 -15.68
N ALA A 384 25.10 -21.75 -14.57
CA ALA A 384 25.88 -22.43 -13.54
C ALA A 384 26.59 -23.68 -14.07
N ILE A 385 25.90 -24.51 -14.85
CA ILE A 385 26.48 -25.72 -15.46
C ILE A 385 27.61 -25.35 -16.43
N SER A 386 27.38 -24.38 -17.31
CA SER A 386 28.41 -23.93 -18.27
C SER A 386 29.61 -23.27 -17.58
N ALA A 387 29.40 -22.53 -16.50
CA ALA A 387 30.48 -21.99 -15.66
C ALA A 387 31.30 -23.12 -15.01
N GLN A 388 30.63 -24.15 -14.48
CA GLN A 388 31.29 -25.30 -13.88
C GLN A 388 32.08 -26.11 -14.94
N GLU A 389 31.52 -26.29 -16.13
CA GLU A 389 32.22 -26.95 -17.25
C GLU A 389 33.42 -26.15 -17.74
N ALA A 390 33.29 -24.82 -17.84
CA ALA A 390 34.39 -23.93 -18.20
C ALA A 390 35.52 -24.00 -17.16
N HIS A 391 35.19 -24.03 -15.86
CA HIS A 391 36.16 -24.19 -14.79
C HIS A 391 36.86 -25.56 -14.85
N LYS A 392 36.12 -26.65 -15.13
CA LYS A 392 36.69 -27.98 -15.35
C LYS A 392 37.61 -28.03 -16.58
N ARG A 393 37.24 -27.36 -17.68
CA ARG A 393 38.05 -27.29 -18.91
C ARG A 393 39.33 -26.47 -18.71
N SER A 394 39.26 -25.33 -18.01
CA SER A 394 40.46 -24.51 -17.76
C SER A 394 41.49 -25.25 -16.92
N ASN A 395 41.05 -26.02 -15.93
CA ASN A 395 41.94 -26.84 -15.11
C ASN A 395 42.62 -28.00 -15.89
N ASN A 396 42.03 -28.42 -17.02
CA ASN A 396 42.58 -29.46 -17.90
C ASN A 396 43.44 -28.93 -19.05
N TRP A 397 43.61 -27.60 -19.18
CA TRP A 397 44.40 -27.02 -20.25
C TRP A 397 45.90 -27.12 -19.92
N LEU A 398 46.49 -28.27 -20.25
CA LEU A 398 47.95 -28.41 -20.30
C LEU A 398 48.50 -27.53 -21.44
N PRO A 399 49.71 -26.94 -21.29
CA PRO A 399 50.37 -26.22 -22.38
C PRO A 399 50.51 -27.15 -23.60
N PRO A 400 50.44 -26.62 -24.84
CA PRO A 400 50.66 -27.44 -26.03
C PRO A 400 51.95 -28.26 -25.93
N PRO A 401 52.03 -29.48 -26.48
CA PRO A 401 53.22 -30.34 -26.34
C PRO A 401 54.53 -29.69 -26.78
N TRP A 402 54.49 -28.81 -27.78
CA TRP A 402 55.66 -28.03 -28.22
C TRP A 402 56.13 -27.03 -27.14
N ALA A 403 55.21 -26.44 -26.38
CA ALA A 403 55.52 -25.51 -25.31
C ALA A 403 56.08 -26.24 -24.09
N ILE A 404 55.59 -27.46 -23.82
CA ILE A 404 56.17 -28.35 -22.81
C ILE A 404 57.61 -28.73 -23.19
N MET A 405 57.85 -29.13 -24.45
CA MET A 405 59.20 -29.43 -24.94
C MET A 405 60.13 -28.21 -24.90
N ALA A 406 59.64 -27.03 -25.28
CA ALA A 406 60.40 -25.78 -25.20
C ALA A 406 60.77 -25.42 -23.76
N MET A 407 59.84 -25.59 -22.80
CA MET A 407 60.12 -25.37 -21.38
C MET A 407 61.14 -26.37 -20.80
N ILE A 408 61.14 -27.62 -21.26
CA ILE A 408 62.12 -28.64 -20.85
C ILE A 408 63.52 -28.31 -21.38
N VAL A 409 63.63 -27.84 -22.63
CA VAL A 409 64.92 -27.56 -23.28
C VAL A 409 65.53 -26.23 -22.85
N LEU A 410 64.74 -25.15 -22.75
CA LEU A 410 65.26 -23.82 -22.41
C LEU A 410 65.33 -23.57 -20.89
N GLY A 411 64.51 -24.26 -20.09
CA GLY A 411 64.27 -23.88 -18.70
C GLY A 411 63.19 -22.79 -18.58
N PHE A 412 62.42 -22.81 -17.49
CA PHE A 412 61.23 -21.96 -17.31
C PHE A 412 61.56 -20.46 -17.29
N ASN A 413 62.72 -20.08 -16.74
CA ASN A 413 63.13 -18.69 -16.59
C ASN A 413 63.55 -18.08 -17.94
N GLU A 414 64.35 -18.78 -18.75
CA GLU A 414 64.69 -18.36 -20.11
C GLU A 414 63.46 -18.34 -21.04
N PHE A 415 62.55 -19.30 -20.94
CA PHE A 415 61.34 -19.32 -21.77
C PHE A 415 60.42 -18.13 -21.49
N MET A 416 60.23 -17.76 -20.21
CA MET A 416 59.46 -16.57 -19.84
C MET A 416 60.18 -15.28 -20.25
N LEU A 417 61.52 -15.25 -20.22
CA LEU A 417 62.30 -14.11 -20.72
C LEU A 417 62.18 -13.96 -22.25
N LEU A 418 62.11 -15.07 -22.99
CA LEU A 418 61.87 -15.10 -24.43
C LEU A 418 60.47 -14.56 -24.80
N LEU A 419 59.43 -15.00 -24.08
CA LEU A 419 58.05 -14.58 -24.35
C LEU A 419 57.78 -13.12 -23.96
N LYS A 420 58.40 -12.62 -22.89
CA LYS A 420 58.19 -11.25 -22.42
C LYS A 420 58.97 -10.19 -23.20
N ASN A 421 60.05 -10.56 -23.88
CA ASN A 421 60.87 -9.63 -24.64
C ASN A 421 60.65 -9.78 -26.15
N PRO A 422 59.87 -8.90 -26.79
CA PRO A 422 59.59 -8.98 -28.22
C PRO A 422 60.86 -8.89 -29.08
N LEU A 423 61.94 -8.29 -28.55
CA LEU A 423 63.22 -8.16 -29.24
C LEU A 423 63.95 -9.50 -29.40
N TYR A 424 63.93 -10.41 -28.41
CA TYR A 424 64.59 -11.72 -28.54
C TYR A 424 63.88 -12.60 -29.57
N LEU A 425 62.55 -12.53 -29.66
CA LEU A 425 61.77 -13.20 -30.70
C LEU A 425 62.13 -12.65 -32.09
N MET A 426 62.25 -11.33 -32.24
CA MET A 426 62.71 -10.72 -33.49
C MET A 426 64.14 -11.15 -33.86
N VAL A 427 65.07 -11.17 -32.90
CA VAL A 427 66.46 -11.60 -33.14
C VAL A 427 66.51 -13.08 -33.53
N LEU A 428 65.76 -13.96 -32.87
CA LEU A 428 65.66 -15.38 -33.25
C LEU A 428 65.08 -15.56 -34.65
N PHE A 429 64.05 -14.78 -34.99
CA PHE A 429 63.44 -14.81 -36.31
C PHE A 429 64.42 -14.37 -37.40
N VAL A 430 65.16 -13.28 -37.18
CA VAL A 430 66.21 -12.82 -38.10
C VAL A 430 67.35 -13.83 -38.20
N ALA A 431 67.82 -14.38 -37.07
CA ALA A 431 68.85 -15.42 -37.06
C ALA A 431 68.41 -16.69 -37.80
N PHE A 432 67.14 -17.08 -37.69
CA PHE A 432 66.57 -18.19 -38.44
C PHE A 432 66.55 -17.90 -39.95
N LEU A 433 66.14 -16.70 -40.36
CA LEU A 433 66.16 -16.30 -41.78
C LEU A 433 67.59 -16.28 -42.35
N ILE A 434 68.56 -15.76 -41.61
CA ILE A 434 69.98 -15.75 -42.02
C ILE A 434 70.52 -17.18 -42.10
N SER A 435 70.24 -18.02 -41.10
CA SER A 435 70.66 -19.43 -41.08
C SER A 435 70.05 -20.20 -42.26
N LYS A 436 68.78 -19.94 -42.58
CA LYS A 436 68.11 -20.51 -43.76
C LYS A 436 68.73 -20.00 -45.07
N ALA A 437 69.04 -18.71 -45.17
CA ALA A 437 69.68 -18.13 -46.35
C ALA A 437 71.08 -18.72 -46.57
N LEU A 438 71.87 -18.89 -45.50
CA LEU A 438 73.16 -19.58 -45.54
C LEU A 438 73.01 -21.05 -45.93
N TRP A 439 72.01 -21.76 -45.38
CA TRP A 439 71.72 -23.15 -45.72
C TRP A 439 71.43 -23.34 -47.21
N VAL A 440 70.65 -22.41 -47.80
CA VAL A 440 70.31 -22.42 -49.23
C VAL A 440 71.51 -22.03 -50.10
N GLN A 441 72.28 -21.01 -49.72
CA GLN A 441 73.45 -20.55 -50.51
C GLN A 441 74.64 -21.51 -50.45
N MET A 442 74.83 -22.23 -49.35
CA MET A 442 75.95 -23.16 -49.19
C MET A 442 75.71 -24.54 -49.83
N ASP A 443 74.53 -24.79 -50.40
CA ASP A 443 74.13 -26.07 -51.02
C ASP A 443 74.64 -27.28 -50.24
N ILE A 444 74.33 -27.27 -48.94
CA ILE A 444 74.87 -28.22 -47.96
C ILE A 444 74.49 -29.65 -48.35
N ALA A 445 73.32 -29.85 -48.95
CA ALA A 445 72.86 -31.16 -49.43
C ALA A 445 73.71 -31.69 -50.60
N GLY A 446 74.18 -30.83 -51.51
CA GLY A 446 75.07 -31.20 -52.62
C GLY A 446 76.50 -31.51 -52.17
N GLN A 447 77.03 -30.79 -51.18
CA GLN A 447 78.43 -30.95 -50.75
C GLN A 447 78.69 -32.17 -49.85
N PHE A 448 77.68 -32.63 -49.10
CA PHE A 448 77.81 -33.83 -48.28
C PHE A 448 77.74 -35.15 -49.08
N GLN A 449 77.46 -35.11 -50.40
CA GLN A 449 77.53 -36.29 -51.26
C GLN A 449 78.96 -36.81 -51.49
N HIS A 450 80.00 -36.01 -51.26
CA HIS A 450 81.41 -36.39 -51.46
C HIS A 450 82.16 -36.82 -50.18
N GLY A 451 81.42 -37.16 -49.11
CA GLY A 451 81.99 -37.65 -47.85
C GLY A 451 82.17 -36.57 -46.79
N THR A 452 81.99 -36.96 -45.52
CA THR A 452 81.86 -36.06 -44.35
C THR A 452 83.08 -35.15 -44.12
N LEU A 453 84.30 -35.65 -44.35
CA LEU A 453 85.53 -34.87 -44.19
C LEU A 453 85.72 -33.80 -45.29
N SER A 454 85.35 -34.12 -46.54
CA SER A 454 85.43 -33.19 -47.68
C SER A 454 84.37 -32.08 -47.55
N GLY A 455 83.16 -32.44 -47.13
CA GLY A 455 82.08 -31.49 -46.85
C GLY A 455 82.44 -30.48 -45.77
N ILE A 456 83.00 -30.91 -44.64
CA ILE A 456 83.36 -30.02 -43.52
C ILE A 456 84.49 -29.05 -43.91
N LEU A 457 85.52 -29.52 -44.62
CA LEU A 457 86.63 -28.67 -45.08
C LEU A 457 86.16 -27.64 -46.12
N SER A 458 85.36 -28.06 -47.10
CA SER A 458 84.78 -27.18 -48.13
C SER A 458 83.88 -26.11 -47.51
N ILE A 459 83.00 -26.52 -46.58
CA ILE A 459 82.15 -25.62 -45.81
C ILE A 459 82.99 -24.61 -45.03
N SER A 460 84.03 -25.04 -44.31
CA SER A 460 84.88 -24.13 -43.54
C SER A 460 85.61 -23.10 -44.42
N SER A 461 86.06 -23.50 -45.61
CA SER A 461 86.78 -22.62 -46.54
C SER A 461 85.87 -21.62 -47.26
N ARG A 462 84.59 -21.97 -47.48
CA ARG A 462 83.60 -21.12 -48.14
C ARG A 462 82.75 -20.30 -47.17
N PHE A 463 82.68 -20.67 -45.89
CA PHE A 463 81.84 -20.00 -44.91
C PHE A 463 82.18 -18.50 -44.77
N LEU A 464 83.45 -18.18 -44.54
CA LEU A 464 83.92 -16.79 -44.41
C LEU A 464 83.66 -15.94 -45.66
N PRO A 465 84.03 -16.37 -46.89
CA PRO A 465 83.78 -15.57 -48.09
C PRO A 465 82.29 -15.42 -48.40
N THR A 466 81.44 -16.43 -48.17
CA THR A 466 79.99 -16.32 -48.39
C THR A 466 79.33 -15.39 -47.37
N VAL A 467 79.77 -15.43 -46.10
CA VAL A 467 79.32 -14.47 -45.07
C VAL A 467 79.75 -13.05 -45.42
N MET A 468 80.98 -12.86 -45.91
CA MET A 468 81.45 -11.57 -46.40
C MET A 468 80.67 -11.08 -47.63
N ASP A 469 80.31 -11.97 -48.56
CA ASP A 469 79.53 -11.61 -49.76
C ASP A 469 78.08 -11.26 -49.41
N LEU A 470 77.47 -11.97 -48.45
CA LEU A 470 76.16 -11.63 -47.87
C LEU A 470 76.20 -10.29 -47.14
N LEU A 471 77.21 -10.05 -46.29
CA LEU A 471 77.36 -8.78 -45.58
C LEU A 471 77.65 -7.61 -46.54
N ARG A 472 78.43 -7.86 -47.60
CA ARG A 472 78.70 -6.87 -48.65
C ARG A 472 77.45 -6.56 -49.46
N LYS A 473 76.69 -7.57 -49.90
CA LYS A 473 75.41 -7.36 -50.60
C LYS A 473 74.40 -6.62 -49.73
N LEU A 474 74.29 -6.99 -48.46
CA LEU A 474 73.41 -6.29 -47.51
C LEU A 474 73.87 -4.86 -47.24
N ALA A 475 75.18 -4.58 -47.21
CA ALA A 475 75.71 -3.24 -47.07
C ALA A 475 75.56 -2.39 -48.34
N GLU A 476 75.75 -2.98 -49.52
CA GLU A 476 75.54 -2.35 -50.83
C GLU A 476 74.06 -2.04 -51.07
N GLU A 477 73.15 -2.92 -50.65
CA GLU A 477 71.70 -2.72 -50.76
C GLU A 477 71.16 -1.74 -49.69
N ALA A 478 71.89 -1.54 -48.58
CA ALA A 478 71.61 -0.52 -47.58
C ALA A 478 72.19 0.88 -47.92
N GLN A 479 73.21 0.98 -48.80
CA GLN A 479 73.83 2.25 -49.22
C GLN A 479 73.54 2.65 -50.68
N GLY A 480 73.02 1.74 -51.50
CA GLY A 480 72.75 1.96 -52.92
C GLY A 480 71.27 1.99 -53.24
N ASN A 481 70.58 3.08 -52.90
CA ASN A 481 69.45 3.53 -53.71
C ASN A 481 69.15 5.03 -53.52
N PRO A 482 69.61 5.92 -54.41
CA PRO A 482 69.02 7.24 -54.59
C PRO A 482 67.61 7.08 -55.18
N ALA A 483 66.66 7.85 -54.65
CA ALA A 483 65.28 7.88 -55.08
C ALA A 483 65.17 8.17 -56.60
N PRO A 484 64.43 7.35 -57.38
CA PRO A 484 63.98 7.75 -58.71
C PRO A 484 62.70 8.58 -58.59
N GLU A 485 62.75 9.78 -59.20
CA GLU A 485 61.61 10.67 -59.41
C GLU A 485 60.45 10.00 -60.15
N ALA A 486 59.25 10.49 -59.81
CA ALA A 486 57.97 10.09 -60.37
C ALA A 486 57.78 10.50 -61.84
N PRO A 487 57.11 9.66 -62.66
CA PRO A 487 56.31 10.12 -63.78
C PRO A 487 54.81 10.08 -63.47
N ARG A 488 54.15 11.14 -63.94
CA ARG A 488 52.73 11.46 -63.86
C ARG A 488 51.85 10.45 -64.61
N GLY A 489 50.70 10.17 -64.00
CA GLY A 489 49.38 10.23 -64.63
C GLY A 489 48.92 9.04 -65.47
N SER A 490 47.92 8.30 -64.97
CA SER A 490 46.61 8.18 -65.64
C SER A 490 45.55 7.70 -64.65
N ILE A 491 44.44 8.42 -64.65
CA ILE A 491 43.19 8.18 -63.93
C ILE A 491 42.50 6.94 -64.51
N CYS A 492 41.97 6.04 -63.66
CA CYS A 492 40.78 5.26 -64.00
C CYS A 492 40.03 4.83 -62.74
N CYS A 493 38.72 5.04 -62.81
CA CYS A 493 37.75 5.04 -61.73
C CYS A 493 37.41 3.65 -61.18
N PHE A 494 37.06 3.62 -59.89
CA PHE A 494 36.18 2.64 -59.28
C PHE A 494 34.77 2.70 -59.91
N PRO A 495 34.01 1.61 -59.81
CA PRO A 495 32.69 1.75 -59.22
C PRO A 495 32.53 0.83 -58.00
N GLU A 496 31.98 1.45 -56.96
CA GLU A 496 31.39 0.82 -55.79
C GLU A 496 30.19 -0.06 -56.17
N SER A 497 30.05 -1.16 -55.44
CA SER A 497 28.79 -1.61 -54.86
C SER A 497 29.07 -2.52 -53.67
#